data_AF-A0A0K9NAM8-F1
#
_entry.id   AF-A0A0K9NAM8-F1
#
_cell.length_a   1.000
_cell.length_b   1.000
_cell.length_c   1.000
_cell.angle_alpha   90.00
_cell.angle_beta   90.00
_cell.angle_gamma   90.00
#
_symmetry.space_group_name_H-M   'P 1'
#
loop_
_entity.id
_entity.type
_entity.pdbx_description
1 polymer ?
#
loop_
_entity_poly.entity_id
_entity_poly.type
_entity_poly.pdbx_seq_one_letter_code
_entity_poly.pdbx_strand_id
1 'polypeptide(L)'
;MNKKEVLEIRKQFSPENCTITRICGCYVDHEKQKILELKKAFLSMPEDEAFKYFDIFKKTLSGTIGKNLMNMEFPLDEEKPGGTQDFLLKLRESRLEDEMLVEEFYDKVIENYIYAENYYIILIHAAYDIPGKSSDNTEMFDASDEVYEHIMCSICPVNLSKAGLSYNAATNSIEDRIRDWIVDAPAKGFLFPAFQDRSTDIHNILYYTKKPEELQPDLIENVLGSTIPLTAKDQQETFHAIISDTLGDECDYEVVRSIHDNLTELIEEHREAPEPLELSRPDVKRLLEKSGVPDERMESFDKDYEEIVGEKKSLLATNIVNTKTFQIETPDVIVKVNPERSDLVETKLIDGRKCLVIAIDDHLEVNGIEIVK
;
A
#
# COMPACT_ATOMS: atom_id res chain seq x y z
N MET A 1 -6.10 -9.44 -2.84
CA MET A 1 -7.00 -8.35 -3.23
C MET A 1 -6.39 -7.43 -4.28
N ASN A 2 -7.09 -7.25 -5.38
CA ASN A 2 -6.80 -6.29 -6.44
C ASN A 2 -7.62 -4.98 -6.31
N LYS A 3 -7.40 -4.04 -7.22
CA LYS A 3 -8.06 -2.72 -7.21
C LYS A 3 -9.59 -2.81 -7.33
N LYS A 4 -10.11 -3.76 -8.10
CA LYS A 4 -11.57 -3.91 -8.32
C LYS A 4 -12.24 -4.45 -7.05
N GLU A 5 -11.62 -5.44 -6.41
CA GLU A 5 -12.09 -6.03 -5.15
C GLU A 5 -12.07 -5.02 -4.00
N VAL A 6 -10.98 -4.27 -3.83
CA VAL A 6 -10.91 -3.19 -2.83
C VAL A 6 -12.00 -2.14 -3.07
N LEU A 7 -12.24 -1.77 -4.33
CA LEU A 7 -13.29 -0.81 -4.66
C LEU A 7 -14.69 -1.33 -4.35
N GLU A 8 -14.94 -2.62 -4.55
CA GLU A 8 -16.22 -3.26 -4.23
C GLU A 8 -16.51 -3.19 -2.73
N ILE A 9 -15.56 -3.58 -1.88
CA ILE A 9 -15.72 -3.46 -0.42
C ILE A 9 -15.84 -2.00 0.00
N ARG A 10 -15.04 -1.11 -0.59
CA ARG A 10 -15.07 0.33 -0.28
C ARG A 10 -16.43 0.98 -0.57
N LYS A 11 -17.20 0.49 -1.56
CA LYS A 11 -18.56 0.99 -1.86
C LYS A 11 -19.55 0.70 -0.71
N GLN A 12 -19.32 -0.36 0.06
CA GLN A 12 -20.16 -0.73 1.21
C GLN A 12 -20.10 0.30 2.34
N PHE A 13 -19.08 1.17 2.37
CA PHE A 13 -18.98 2.25 3.35
C PHE A 13 -19.77 3.50 2.92
N SER A 14 -21.07 3.35 2.75
CA SER A 14 -22.00 4.45 2.43
C SER A 14 -23.36 4.18 3.07
N PRO A 15 -24.20 5.21 3.33
CA PRO A 15 -25.51 5.00 3.93
C PRO A 15 -26.37 3.99 3.15
N GLU A 16 -26.31 4.04 1.81
CA GLU A 16 -27.13 3.19 0.93
C GLU A 16 -26.67 1.73 0.90
N ASN A 17 -25.37 1.46 1.10
CA ASN A 17 -24.77 0.12 0.96
C ASN A 17 -24.20 -0.40 2.28
N CYS A 18 -24.55 0.20 3.42
CA CYS A 18 -23.91 -0.10 4.69
C CYS A 18 -24.21 -1.53 5.16
N THR A 19 -23.17 -2.36 5.17
CA THR A 19 -23.23 -3.75 5.68
C THR A 19 -22.55 -3.92 7.04
N ILE A 20 -22.14 -2.81 7.66
CA ILE A 20 -21.54 -2.82 9.00
C ILE A 20 -22.60 -3.15 10.03
N THR A 21 -22.34 -4.18 10.81
CA THR A 21 -23.25 -4.65 11.88
C THR A 21 -22.83 -4.11 13.24
N ARG A 22 -21.52 -4.04 13.50
CA ARG A 22 -20.95 -3.67 14.80
C ARG A 22 -19.74 -2.75 14.64
N ILE A 23 -19.60 -1.82 15.57
CA ILE A 23 -18.40 -1.01 15.76
C ILE A 23 -17.97 -1.05 17.22
N CYS A 24 -16.68 -1.28 17.40
CA CYS A 24 -15.96 -1.20 18.65
C CYS A 24 -14.86 -0.14 18.50
N GLY A 25 -14.59 0.62 19.56
CA GLY A 25 -13.49 1.58 19.56
C GLY A 25 -12.78 1.67 20.89
N CYS A 26 -11.49 2.00 20.86
CA CYS A 26 -10.65 2.18 22.03
C CYS A 26 -9.76 3.42 21.84
N TYR A 27 -9.94 4.43 22.70
CA TYR A 27 -9.10 5.63 22.72
C TYR A 27 -7.95 5.42 23.69
N VAL A 28 -6.74 5.54 23.17
CA VAL A 28 -5.49 5.27 23.87
C VAL A 28 -4.68 6.56 23.92
N ASP A 29 -4.17 6.88 25.11
CA ASP A 29 -3.30 8.03 25.28
C ASP A 29 -1.82 7.71 25.02
N HIS A 30 -0.99 8.75 25.06
CA HIS A 30 0.46 8.64 24.93
C HIS A 30 1.16 7.77 26.00
N GLU A 31 0.50 7.46 27.12
CA GLU A 31 1.00 6.54 28.17
C GLU A 31 0.51 5.10 27.95
N LYS A 32 -0.05 4.81 26.77
CA LYS A 32 -0.63 3.51 26.39
C LYS A 32 -1.79 3.08 27.31
N GLN A 33 -2.50 4.02 27.93
CA GLN A 33 -3.67 3.74 28.75
C GLN A 33 -4.96 3.82 27.94
N LYS A 34 -5.89 2.88 28.18
CA LYS A 34 -7.24 2.91 27.60
C LYS A 34 -8.07 3.97 28.34
N ILE A 35 -8.38 5.07 27.65
CA ILE A 35 -9.13 6.19 28.21
C ILE A 35 -10.64 6.02 28.01
N LEU A 36 -11.03 5.43 26.88
CA LEU A 36 -12.43 5.20 26.53
C LEU A 36 -12.55 3.94 25.68
N GLU A 37 -13.59 3.17 25.95
CA GLU A 37 -14.04 2.09 25.09
C GLU A 37 -15.48 2.33 24.61
N LEU A 38 -15.74 1.91 23.39
CA LEU A 38 -17.01 2.02 22.70
C LEU A 38 -17.40 0.65 22.15
N LYS A 39 -18.66 0.27 22.31
CA LYS A 39 -19.27 -0.88 21.62
C LYS A 39 -20.72 -0.56 21.27
N LYS A 40 -21.04 -0.51 19.98
CA LYS A 40 -22.39 -0.17 19.48
C LYS A 40 -22.75 -0.99 18.25
N ALA A 41 -24.05 -1.20 18.06
CA ALA A 41 -24.57 -1.53 16.73
C ALA A 41 -24.35 -0.33 15.81
N PHE A 42 -23.79 -0.53 14.62
CA PHE A 42 -23.39 0.61 13.78
C PHE A 42 -24.59 1.44 13.32
N LEU A 43 -25.69 0.77 12.93
CA LEU A 43 -26.90 1.42 12.44
C LEU A 43 -27.70 2.20 13.51
N SER A 44 -27.33 2.10 14.80
CA SER A 44 -27.96 2.93 15.84
C SER A 44 -27.26 4.28 16.05
N MET A 45 -26.18 4.53 15.31
CA MET A 45 -25.42 5.77 15.36
C MET A 45 -26.13 6.91 14.60
N PRO A 46 -26.02 8.17 15.04
CA PRO A 46 -26.46 9.32 14.26
C PRO A 46 -25.81 9.37 12.87
N GLU A 47 -26.58 9.75 11.85
CA GLU A 47 -26.15 9.74 10.45
C GLU A 47 -24.88 10.58 10.22
N ASP A 48 -24.82 11.79 10.80
CA ASP A 48 -23.67 12.68 10.71
C ASP A 48 -22.37 12.06 11.27
N GLU A 49 -22.49 11.25 12.32
CA GLU A 49 -21.37 10.53 12.94
C GLU A 49 -20.96 9.33 12.06
N ALA A 50 -21.94 8.57 11.55
CA ALA A 50 -21.71 7.45 10.64
C ALA A 50 -20.96 7.86 9.36
N PHE A 51 -21.28 9.04 8.80
CA PHE A 51 -20.55 9.59 7.65
C PHE A 51 -19.06 9.77 7.92
N LYS A 52 -18.66 10.21 9.13
CA LYS A 52 -17.25 10.36 9.48
C LYS A 52 -16.53 9.02 9.58
N TYR A 53 -17.20 8.00 10.12
CA TYR A 53 -16.67 6.65 10.15
C TYR A 53 -16.52 6.05 8.74
N PHE A 54 -17.49 6.25 7.85
CA PHE A 54 -17.36 5.83 6.45
C PHE A 54 -16.15 6.45 5.75
N ASP A 55 -15.85 7.74 6.01
CA ASP A 55 -14.65 8.38 5.47
C ASP A 55 -13.37 7.73 5.99
N ILE A 56 -13.31 7.39 7.28
CA ILE A 56 -12.18 6.65 7.89
C ILE A 56 -12.01 5.29 7.19
N PHE A 57 -13.08 4.51 7.09
CA PHE A 57 -13.03 3.16 6.51
C PHE A 57 -12.64 3.17 5.03
N LYS A 58 -13.17 4.12 4.26
CA LYS A 58 -12.74 4.37 2.88
C LYS A 58 -11.27 4.75 2.80
N LYS A 59 -10.74 5.50 3.78
CA LYS A 59 -9.31 5.85 3.82
C LYS A 59 -8.44 4.65 4.16
N THR A 60 -8.88 3.75 5.03
CA THR A 60 -8.22 2.46 5.30
C THR A 60 -8.15 1.57 4.05
N LEU A 61 -9.09 1.71 3.12
CA LEU A 61 -9.05 1.04 1.80
C LEU A 61 -8.62 1.97 0.66
N SER A 62 -7.64 2.86 0.90
CA SER A 62 -7.16 3.83 -0.09
C SER A 62 -5.67 3.72 -0.40
N GLY A 63 -5.27 4.28 -1.53
CA GLY A 63 -3.88 4.29 -1.99
C GLY A 63 -3.61 3.23 -3.06
N THR A 64 -2.34 2.99 -3.32
CA THR A 64 -1.88 2.08 -4.39
C THR A 64 -1.68 0.67 -3.83
N ILE A 65 -2.22 -0.34 -4.54
CA ILE A 65 -1.95 -1.77 -4.26
C ILE A 65 -0.45 -2.03 -4.39
N GLY A 66 0.12 -2.80 -3.47
CA GLY A 66 1.54 -3.09 -3.41
C GLY A 66 2.42 -1.97 -2.84
N LYS A 67 1.81 -0.87 -2.35
CA LYS A 67 2.52 0.26 -1.74
C LYS A 67 1.85 0.79 -0.48
N ASN A 68 0.61 1.26 -0.59
CA ASN A 68 -0.20 1.66 0.57
C ASN A 68 -1.05 0.51 1.09
N LEU A 69 -1.49 -0.36 0.17
CA LEU A 69 -2.33 -1.51 0.42
C LEU A 69 -1.54 -2.76 0.07
N MET A 70 -1.23 -3.61 1.04
CA MET A 70 -0.39 -4.79 0.84
C MET A 70 -1.20 -6.03 1.19
N ASN A 71 -1.28 -6.97 0.25
CA ASN A 71 -1.77 -8.31 0.55
C ASN A 71 -0.65 -9.06 1.26
N MET A 72 -0.97 -9.68 2.39
CA MET A 72 0.00 -10.45 3.16
C MET A 72 -0.59 -11.81 3.46
N GLU A 73 0.20 -12.85 3.22
CA GLU A 73 -0.17 -14.24 3.45
C GLU A 73 0.15 -14.64 4.89
N PHE A 74 -0.67 -15.50 5.49
CA PHE A 74 -0.37 -16.09 6.78
C PHE A 74 0.66 -17.23 6.63
N PRO A 75 1.73 -17.26 7.44
CA PRO A 75 2.56 -18.45 7.57
C PRO A 75 1.73 -19.65 8.03
N LEU A 76 2.07 -20.86 7.56
CA LEU A 76 1.35 -22.10 7.92
C LEU A 76 1.25 -22.39 9.42
N ASP A 77 2.17 -21.86 10.23
CA ASP A 77 2.12 -22.01 11.69
C ASP A 77 1.06 -21.10 12.34
N GLU A 78 0.78 -19.94 11.74
CA GLU A 78 -0.21 -18.97 12.22
C GLU A 78 -1.65 -19.42 11.92
N GLU A 79 -1.83 -20.34 10.97
CA GLU A 79 -3.12 -20.96 10.63
C GLU A 79 -3.52 -22.11 11.55
N LYS A 80 -2.61 -22.57 12.42
CA LYS A 80 -2.89 -23.64 13.38
C LYS A 80 -3.67 -23.08 14.58
N PRO A 81 -4.42 -23.93 15.32
CA PRO A 81 -5.07 -23.51 16.55
C PRO A 81 -4.10 -22.84 17.52
N GLY A 82 -4.43 -21.63 17.97
CA GLY A 82 -3.58 -20.79 18.82
C GLY A 82 -2.66 -19.82 18.07
N GLY A 83 -2.60 -19.88 16.74
CA GLY A 83 -1.95 -18.85 15.92
C GLY A 83 -2.79 -17.57 15.81
N THR A 84 -2.19 -16.53 15.24
CA THR A 84 -2.83 -15.21 15.14
C THR A 84 -3.99 -15.21 14.14
N GLN A 85 -3.90 -15.99 13.05
CA GLN A 85 -5.04 -16.14 12.13
C GLN A 85 -6.25 -16.75 12.85
N ASP A 86 -6.05 -17.80 13.66
CA ASP A 86 -7.09 -18.42 14.47
C ASP A 86 -7.72 -17.42 15.46
N PHE A 87 -6.92 -16.52 16.05
CA PHE A 87 -7.44 -15.43 16.88
C PHE A 87 -8.30 -14.43 16.08
N LEU A 88 -7.85 -13.99 14.90
CA LEU A 88 -8.62 -13.07 14.04
C LEU A 88 -9.90 -13.71 13.51
N LEU A 89 -9.89 -15.02 13.22
CA LEU A 89 -11.07 -15.79 12.84
C LEU A 89 -12.09 -15.81 13.99
N LYS A 90 -11.67 -16.12 15.22
CA LYS A 90 -12.54 -16.08 16.41
C LYS A 90 -13.12 -14.68 16.65
N LEU A 91 -12.29 -13.65 16.52
CA LEU A 91 -12.71 -12.25 16.67
C LEU A 91 -13.83 -11.91 15.66
N ARG A 92 -13.64 -12.29 14.39
CA ARG A 92 -14.67 -12.14 13.34
C ARG A 92 -15.93 -12.96 13.62
N GLU A 93 -15.79 -14.25 13.91
CA GLU A 93 -16.91 -15.18 14.17
C GLU A 93 -17.75 -14.75 15.36
N SER A 94 -17.14 -14.10 16.35
CA SER A 94 -17.86 -13.49 17.47
C SER A 94 -18.70 -12.28 17.07
N ARG A 95 -18.56 -11.75 15.85
CA ARG A 95 -19.19 -10.51 15.36
C ARG A 95 -18.90 -9.29 16.25
N LEU A 96 -17.75 -9.35 16.94
CA LEU A 96 -17.33 -8.43 17.99
C LEU A 96 -18.29 -8.36 19.20
N GLU A 97 -19.02 -9.45 19.46
CA GLU A 97 -19.92 -9.57 20.61
C GLU A 97 -19.20 -10.07 21.86
N ASP A 98 -18.12 -10.82 21.70
CA ASP A 98 -17.28 -11.28 22.80
C ASP A 98 -16.36 -10.15 23.28
N GLU A 99 -16.61 -9.67 24.50
CA GLU A 99 -15.86 -8.57 25.11
C GLU A 99 -14.43 -8.95 25.46
N MET A 100 -14.18 -10.22 25.80
CA MET A 100 -12.83 -10.66 26.15
C MET A 100 -11.94 -10.71 24.90
N LEU A 101 -12.48 -11.17 23.76
CA LEU A 101 -11.74 -11.17 22.50
C LEU A 101 -11.43 -9.76 21.99
N VAL A 102 -12.39 -8.83 22.11
CA VAL A 102 -12.19 -7.43 21.72
C VAL A 102 -11.15 -6.76 22.62
N GLU A 103 -11.19 -7.04 23.92
CA GLU A 103 -10.23 -6.48 24.88
C GLU A 103 -8.80 -7.01 24.66
N GLU A 104 -8.66 -8.32 24.43
CA GLU A 104 -7.38 -8.94 24.06
C GLU A 104 -6.83 -8.35 22.75
N PHE A 105 -7.71 -8.07 21.77
CA PHE A 105 -7.30 -7.42 20.53
C PHE A 105 -6.76 -6.01 20.78
N TYR A 106 -7.41 -5.21 21.64
CA TYR A 106 -6.89 -3.88 21.99
C TYR A 106 -5.54 -3.95 22.69
N ASP A 107 -5.36 -4.87 23.64
CA ASP A 107 -4.07 -5.06 24.33
C ASP A 107 -2.96 -5.40 23.34
N LYS A 108 -3.21 -6.37 22.44
CA LYS A 108 -2.26 -6.72 21.38
C LYS A 108 -1.88 -5.51 20.51
N VAL A 109 -2.85 -4.69 20.10
CA VAL A 109 -2.57 -3.47 19.32
C VAL A 109 -1.76 -2.47 20.15
N ILE A 110 -2.13 -2.22 21.41
CA ILE A 110 -1.47 -1.23 22.27
C ILE A 110 -0.02 -1.61 22.57
N GLU A 111 0.24 -2.90 22.80
CA GLU A 111 1.58 -3.42 23.04
C GLU A 111 2.48 -3.25 21.81
N ASN A 112 1.95 -3.51 20.61
CA ASN A 112 2.73 -3.68 19.38
C ASN A 112 2.66 -2.50 18.39
N TYR A 113 1.82 -1.50 18.64
CA TYR A 113 1.80 -0.27 17.85
C TYR A 113 2.76 0.76 18.43
N ILE A 114 3.86 1.03 17.72
CA ILE A 114 4.87 2.02 18.13
C ILE A 114 4.41 3.41 17.68
N TYR A 115 3.74 4.10 18.59
CA TYR A 115 3.26 5.47 18.38
C TYR A 115 3.31 6.25 19.70
N ALA A 116 3.88 7.46 19.66
CA ALA A 116 4.22 8.23 20.87
C ALA A 116 3.12 9.21 21.33
N GLU A 117 2.06 9.36 20.54
CA GLU A 117 0.95 10.27 20.83
C GLU A 117 -0.35 9.49 21.02
N ASN A 118 -1.46 10.21 21.22
CA ASN A 118 -2.75 9.59 21.39
C ASN A 118 -3.27 9.01 20.06
N TYR A 119 -4.03 7.93 20.12
CA TYR A 119 -4.65 7.32 18.95
C TYR A 119 -5.97 6.62 19.31
N TYR A 120 -6.79 6.40 18.29
CA TYR A 120 -8.07 5.74 18.40
C TYR A 120 -8.07 4.49 17.51
N ILE A 121 -8.24 3.33 18.15
CA ILE A 121 -8.41 2.04 17.48
C ILE A 121 -9.90 1.90 17.16
N ILE A 122 -10.24 1.70 15.89
CA ILE A 122 -11.62 1.46 15.46
C ILE A 122 -11.68 0.08 14.82
N LEU A 123 -12.51 -0.81 15.36
CA LEU A 123 -12.72 -2.17 14.87
C LEU A 123 -14.18 -2.34 14.46
N ILE A 124 -14.43 -2.79 13.24
CA ILE A 124 -15.78 -3.08 12.75
C ILE A 124 -15.94 -4.53 12.33
N HIS A 125 -17.18 -5.01 12.38
CA HIS A 125 -17.62 -6.24 11.73
C HIS A 125 -18.71 -5.93 10.72
N ALA A 126 -18.59 -6.49 9.52
CA ALA A 126 -19.54 -6.30 8.43
C ALA A 126 -19.84 -7.64 7.75
N ALA A 127 -21.08 -7.78 7.29
CA ALA A 127 -21.58 -8.97 6.59
C ALA A 127 -22.15 -8.53 5.23
N TYR A 128 -21.33 -8.66 4.19
CA TYR A 128 -21.67 -8.21 2.84
C TYR A 128 -22.26 -9.35 2.02
N ASP A 129 -23.52 -9.19 1.63
CA ASP A 129 -24.22 -10.10 0.74
C ASP A 129 -23.76 -9.84 -0.71
N ILE A 130 -23.05 -10.80 -1.32
CA ILE A 130 -22.38 -10.61 -2.60
C ILE A 130 -23.41 -10.76 -3.74
N PRO A 131 -23.77 -9.69 -4.47
CA PRO A 131 -24.73 -9.80 -5.55
C PRO A 131 -24.16 -10.67 -6.67
N GLY A 132 -24.98 -11.51 -7.30
CA GLY A 132 -24.61 -12.26 -8.47
C GLY A 132 -24.30 -11.33 -9.64
N LYS A 133 -23.48 -11.78 -10.59
CA LYS A 133 -23.20 -11.01 -11.82
C LYS A 133 -23.57 -11.84 -13.04
N SER A 134 -24.28 -11.23 -13.99
CA SER A 134 -24.55 -11.84 -15.29
C SER A 134 -23.31 -11.77 -16.19
N SER A 135 -23.34 -12.47 -17.33
CA SER A 135 -22.24 -12.52 -18.30
C SER A 135 -21.85 -11.16 -18.89
N ASP A 136 -22.70 -10.15 -18.77
CA ASP A 136 -22.47 -8.76 -19.17
C ASP A 136 -22.02 -7.84 -18.00
N ASN A 137 -21.66 -8.42 -16.85
CA ASN A 137 -21.29 -7.72 -15.61
C ASN A 137 -22.42 -6.89 -14.95
N THR A 138 -23.68 -7.08 -15.35
CA THR A 138 -24.81 -6.47 -14.62
C THR A 138 -25.01 -7.16 -13.27
N GLU A 139 -25.20 -6.38 -12.20
CA GLU A 139 -25.46 -6.90 -10.86
C GLU A 139 -26.90 -7.44 -10.78
N MET A 140 -27.03 -8.70 -10.36
CA MET A 140 -28.28 -9.39 -10.10
C MET A 140 -28.45 -9.53 -8.58
N PHE A 141 -29.04 -8.51 -7.97
CA PHE A 141 -29.25 -8.44 -6.52
C PHE A 141 -30.10 -9.60 -5.94
N ASP A 142 -30.94 -10.23 -6.76
CA ASP A 142 -31.78 -11.36 -6.36
C ASP A 142 -31.07 -12.72 -6.41
N ALA A 143 -29.81 -12.76 -6.88
CA ALA A 143 -29.02 -13.97 -7.03
C ALA A 143 -27.72 -13.84 -6.22
N SER A 144 -27.78 -13.97 -4.90
CA SER A 144 -26.57 -14.07 -4.08
C SER A 144 -26.26 -15.52 -3.72
N ASP A 145 -24.99 -15.88 -3.87
CA ASP A 145 -24.49 -17.22 -3.56
C ASP A 145 -23.60 -17.25 -2.29
N GLU A 146 -23.07 -16.10 -1.85
CA GLU A 146 -22.11 -16.03 -0.73
C GLU A 146 -22.26 -14.72 0.08
N VAL A 147 -22.14 -14.86 1.40
CA VAL A 147 -22.04 -13.73 2.33
C VAL A 147 -20.60 -13.60 2.80
N TYR A 148 -19.97 -12.49 2.45
CA TYR A 148 -18.62 -12.15 2.90
C TYR A 148 -18.65 -11.44 4.25
N GLU A 149 -18.37 -12.20 5.32
CA GLU A 149 -18.18 -11.66 6.67
C GLU A 149 -16.70 -11.28 6.89
N HIS A 150 -16.46 -10.05 7.34
CA HIS A 150 -15.11 -9.53 7.59
C HIS A 150 -15.06 -8.60 8.81
N ILE A 151 -13.85 -8.47 9.34
CA ILE A 151 -13.47 -7.42 10.28
C ILE A 151 -12.52 -6.43 9.59
N MET A 152 -12.59 -5.18 10.01
CA MET A 152 -11.66 -4.15 9.57
C MET A 152 -11.24 -3.29 10.75
N CYS A 153 -9.94 -3.07 10.89
CA CYS A 153 -9.37 -2.20 11.91
C CYS A 153 -8.80 -0.94 11.26
N SER A 154 -9.02 0.22 11.88
CA SER A 154 -8.47 1.51 11.49
C SER A 154 -7.86 2.18 12.72
N ILE A 155 -6.54 2.42 12.69
CA ILE A 155 -5.80 3.08 13.78
C ILE A 155 -5.58 4.53 13.39
N CYS A 156 -6.24 5.44 14.10
CA CYS A 156 -6.31 6.85 13.77
C CYS A 156 -5.56 7.69 14.80
N PRO A 157 -4.58 8.52 14.41
CA PRO A 157 -3.99 9.50 15.32
C PRO A 157 -5.05 10.42 15.92
N VAL A 158 -4.86 10.85 17.17
CA VAL A 158 -5.75 11.79 17.85
C VAL A 158 -4.95 13.01 18.28
N ASN A 159 -5.18 14.12 17.60
CA ASN A 159 -4.38 15.33 17.72
C ASN A 159 -5.21 16.52 18.21
N LEU A 160 -4.58 17.43 18.96
CA LEU A 160 -5.24 18.69 19.31
C LEU A 160 -5.48 19.51 18.04
N SER A 161 -6.71 20.00 17.90
CA SER A 161 -7.09 20.96 16.85
C SER A 161 -6.14 22.16 16.77
N LYS A 162 -6.07 22.82 15.61
CA LYS A 162 -5.14 23.94 15.39
C LYS A 162 -5.35 25.05 16.43
N ALA A 163 -4.25 25.49 17.03
CA ALA A 163 -4.24 26.67 17.91
C ALA A 163 -4.67 27.93 17.12
N GLY A 164 -5.24 28.91 17.82
CA GLY A 164 -5.67 30.16 17.22
C GLY A 164 -6.63 30.91 18.11
N LEU A 165 -7.15 32.03 17.61
CA LEU A 165 -8.21 32.77 18.29
C LEU A 165 -9.58 32.35 17.73
N SER A 166 -10.59 32.29 18.59
CA SER A 166 -11.97 31.99 18.21
C SER A 166 -12.94 33.03 18.76
N TYR A 167 -14.02 33.27 18.02
CA TYR A 167 -15.10 34.14 18.48
C TYR A 167 -15.96 33.41 19.50
N ASN A 168 -15.99 33.91 20.73
CA ASN A 168 -16.84 33.41 21.80
C ASN A 168 -18.16 34.20 21.79
N ALA A 169 -19.24 33.54 21.36
CA ALA A 169 -20.56 34.17 21.27
C ALA A 169 -21.16 34.55 22.63
N ALA A 170 -20.74 33.91 23.73
CA ALA A 170 -21.24 34.20 25.07
C ALA A 170 -20.60 35.47 25.67
N THR A 171 -19.31 35.68 25.43
CA THR A 171 -18.58 36.88 25.90
C THR A 171 -18.51 38.00 24.87
N ASN A 172 -18.96 37.72 23.63
CA ASN A 172 -18.85 38.60 22.46
C ASN A 172 -17.42 39.14 22.28
N SER A 173 -16.44 38.23 22.39
CA SER A 173 -15.03 38.59 22.31
C SER A 173 -14.21 37.54 21.56
N ILE A 174 -12.99 37.93 21.18
CA ILE A 174 -12.01 37.07 20.52
C ILE A 174 -11.07 36.54 21.60
N GLU A 175 -11.08 35.24 21.82
CA GLU A 175 -10.35 34.56 22.90
C GLU A 175 -9.48 33.44 22.33
N ASP A 176 -8.53 32.95 23.14
CA ASP A 176 -7.76 31.75 22.80
C ASP A 176 -8.71 30.56 22.58
N ARG A 177 -8.47 29.80 21.51
CA ARG A 177 -9.33 28.70 21.11
C ARG A 177 -9.14 27.54 22.07
N ILE A 178 -10.24 27.08 22.67
CA ILE A 178 -10.28 25.76 23.33
C ILE A 178 -10.01 24.70 22.26
N ARG A 179 -8.96 23.91 22.47
CA ARG A 179 -8.50 22.92 21.49
C ARG A 179 -9.08 21.56 21.84
N ASP A 180 -9.91 21.03 20.95
CA ASP A 180 -10.43 19.67 21.06
C ASP A 180 -9.44 18.64 20.51
N TRP A 181 -9.50 17.42 21.05
CA TRP A 181 -8.86 16.24 20.47
C TRP A 181 -9.67 15.77 19.26
N ILE A 182 -9.02 15.70 18.11
CA ILE A 182 -9.62 15.33 16.83
C ILE A 182 -9.03 14.00 16.36
N VAL A 183 -9.90 13.06 16.02
CA VAL A 183 -9.54 11.82 15.34
C VAL A 183 -9.22 12.15 13.88
N ASP A 184 -7.96 11.92 13.49
CA ASP A 184 -7.50 12.11 12.11
C ASP A 184 -7.81 10.90 11.22
N ALA A 185 -7.55 11.03 9.91
CA ALA A 185 -7.58 9.90 8.99
C ALA A 185 -6.63 8.77 9.45
N PRO A 186 -6.95 7.50 9.16
CA PRO A 186 -6.18 6.36 9.63
C PRO A 186 -4.71 6.46 9.19
N ALA A 187 -3.81 6.13 10.11
CA ALA A 187 -2.39 5.99 9.83
C ALA A 187 -2.06 4.56 9.39
N LYS A 188 -2.72 3.58 10.03
CA LYS A 188 -2.60 2.14 9.81
C LYS A 188 -3.99 1.50 9.83
N GLY A 189 -4.11 0.33 9.26
CA GLY A 189 -5.32 -0.47 9.37
C GLY A 189 -5.19 -1.79 8.61
N PHE A 190 -6.21 -2.63 8.74
CA PHE A 190 -6.26 -3.88 7.99
C PHE A 190 -7.70 -4.30 7.75
N LEU A 191 -7.89 -5.21 6.79
CA LEU A 191 -9.13 -5.90 6.52
C LEU A 191 -8.85 -7.40 6.44
N PHE A 192 -9.61 -8.19 7.21
CA PHE A 192 -9.47 -9.63 7.31
C PHE A 192 -10.85 -10.32 7.40
N PRO A 193 -11.07 -11.46 6.72
CA PRO A 193 -10.23 -12.06 5.68
C PRO A 193 -10.09 -11.19 4.44
N ALA A 194 -9.17 -11.50 3.54
CA ALA A 194 -9.14 -10.85 2.24
C ALA A 194 -10.40 -11.19 1.41
N PHE A 195 -10.77 -10.29 0.49
CA PHE A 195 -11.83 -10.51 -0.49
C PHE A 195 -11.21 -10.73 -1.87
N GLN A 196 -11.20 -11.96 -2.34
CA GLN A 196 -10.52 -12.37 -3.58
C GLN A 196 -11.48 -13.20 -4.42
N ASP A 197 -11.56 -12.92 -5.72
CA ASP A 197 -12.40 -13.66 -6.67
C ASP A 197 -13.89 -13.73 -6.26
N ARG A 198 -14.38 -12.65 -5.65
CA ARG A 198 -15.72 -12.54 -5.07
C ARG A 198 -16.01 -13.58 -3.99
N SER A 199 -15.00 -14.00 -3.24
CA SER A 199 -15.14 -14.95 -2.14
C SER A 199 -14.24 -14.57 -0.96
N THR A 200 -14.47 -15.25 0.16
CA THR A 200 -13.68 -15.13 1.38
C THR A 200 -12.33 -15.85 1.24
N ASP A 201 -11.23 -15.13 1.38
CA ASP A 201 -9.89 -15.70 1.44
C ASP A 201 -9.28 -15.54 2.84
N ILE A 202 -9.34 -16.63 3.62
CA ILE A 202 -8.82 -16.71 5.00
C ILE A 202 -7.30 -16.73 5.07
N HIS A 203 -6.61 -17.03 3.97
CA HIS A 203 -5.15 -17.15 3.92
C HIS A 203 -4.44 -15.81 3.73
N ASN A 204 -5.20 -14.75 3.46
CA ASN A 204 -4.66 -13.42 3.23
C ASN A 204 -5.33 -12.35 4.09
N ILE A 205 -4.54 -11.32 4.39
CA ILE A 205 -4.98 -10.08 5.04
C ILE A 205 -4.57 -8.89 4.17
N LEU A 206 -5.44 -7.89 4.07
CA LEU A 206 -5.11 -6.64 3.39
C LEU A 206 -4.68 -5.61 4.44
N TYR A 207 -3.41 -5.21 4.41
CA TYR A 207 -2.87 -4.20 5.30
C TYR A 207 -2.78 -2.83 4.63
N TYR A 208 -3.10 -1.79 5.41
CA TYR A 208 -3.05 -0.40 5.01
C TYR A 208 -2.00 0.37 5.79
N THR A 209 -1.21 1.17 5.06
CA THR A 209 -0.39 2.22 5.62
C THR A 209 -0.53 3.53 4.85
N LYS A 210 -0.70 4.63 5.59
CA LYS A 210 -0.66 5.99 5.03
C LYS A 210 0.72 6.35 4.48
N LYS A 211 1.78 5.84 5.13
CA LYS A 211 3.18 6.09 4.77
C LYS A 211 3.86 4.74 4.44
N PRO A 212 4.11 4.44 3.15
CA PRO A 212 4.68 3.16 2.72
C PRO A 212 6.00 2.78 3.38
N GLU A 213 6.81 3.75 3.78
CA GLU A 213 8.11 3.53 4.44
C GLU A 213 7.99 3.22 5.95
N GLU A 214 6.80 3.39 6.54
CA GLU A 214 6.57 3.16 7.97
C GLU A 214 5.58 1.99 8.13
N LEU A 215 6.06 0.74 8.09
CA LEU A 215 5.20 -0.46 8.08
C LEU A 215 4.73 -0.95 9.44
N GLN A 216 5.36 -0.55 10.54
CA GLN A 216 5.11 -1.09 11.89
C GLN A 216 5.30 -2.62 11.97
N PRO A 217 6.56 -3.12 11.87
CA PRO A 217 6.90 -4.55 11.96
C PRO A 217 6.20 -5.30 13.09
N ASP A 218 6.30 -4.80 14.32
CA ASP A 218 5.73 -5.45 15.51
C ASP A 218 4.20 -5.58 15.41
N LEU A 219 3.52 -4.61 14.81
CA LEU A 219 2.08 -4.68 14.57
C LEU A 219 1.76 -5.80 13.57
N ILE A 220 2.53 -5.92 12.49
CA ILE A 220 2.32 -6.96 11.46
C ILE A 220 2.60 -8.35 12.03
N GLU A 221 3.71 -8.53 12.72
CA GLU A 221 4.12 -9.84 13.25
C GLU A 221 3.24 -10.28 14.41
N ASN A 222 3.04 -9.43 15.42
CA ASN A 222 2.46 -9.87 16.71
C ASN A 222 0.92 -9.68 16.80
N VAL A 223 0.34 -8.86 15.92
CA VAL A 223 -1.12 -8.63 15.88
C VAL A 223 -1.76 -9.22 14.64
N LEU A 224 -1.05 -9.24 13.51
CA LEU A 224 -1.55 -9.81 12.27
C LEU A 224 -0.94 -11.18 11.95
N GLY A 225 0.10 -11.64 12.65
CA GLY A 225 0.72 -12.96 12.41
C GLY A 225 1.11 -13.16 10.96
N SER A 226 1.63 -12.12 10.31
CA SER A 226 2.00 -12.20 8.90
C SER A 226 3.45 -11.81 8.69
N THR A 227 3.97 -12.09 7.49
CA THR A 227 5.34 -11.74 7.13
C THR A 227 5.43 -10.28 6.72
N ILE A 228 6.48 -9.58 7.17
CA ILE A 228 6.69 -8.18 6.80
C ILE A 228 6.98 -8.11 5.29
N PRO A 229 6.15 -7.41 4.50
CA PRO A 229 6.39 -7.26 3.08
C PRO A 229 7.56 -6.29 2.84
N LEU A 230 8.23 -6.44 1.69
CA LEU A 230 9.19 -5.43 1.22
C LEU A 230 8.44 -4.14 0.86
N THR A 231 8.94 -3.00 1.32
CA THR A 231 8.38 -1.71 0.89
C THR A 231 8.65 -1.48 -0.59
N ALA A 232 7.91 -0.55 -1.21
CA ALA A 232 8.18 -0.17 -2.59
C ALA A 232 9.63 0.31 -2.80
N LYS A 233 10.20 1.00 -1.80
CA LYS A 233 11.58 1.45 -1.81
C LYS A 233 12.56 0.28 -1.68
N ASP A 234 12.33 -0.64 -0.74
CA ASP A 234 13.17 -1.83 -0.59
C ASP A 234 13.15 -2.66 -1.88
N GLN A 235 11.99 -2.83 -2.51
CA GLN A 235 11.89 -3.53 -3.80
C GLN A 235 12.72 -2.85 -4.89
N GLN A 236 12.69 -1.51 -4.97
CA GLN A 236 13.51 -0.75 -5.92
C GLN A 236 15.00 -0.93 -5.66
N GLU A 237 15.44 -0.79 -4.41
CA GLU A 237 16.85 -0.97 -4.02
C GLU A 237 17.32 -2.41 -4.28
N THR A 238 16.48 -3.39 -3.96
CA THR A 238 16.69 -4.82 -4.24
C THR A 238 16.86 -5.06 -5.75
N PHE A 239 15.97 -4.51 -6.58
CA PHE A 239 16.09 -4.63 -8.03
C PHE A 239 17.40 -4.01 -8.54
N HIS A 240 17.74 -2.81 -8.09
CA HIS A 240 19.00 -2.15 -8.47
C HIS A 240 20.24 -2.97 -8.05
N ALA A 241 20.21 -3.63 -6.89
CA ALA A 241 21.29 -4.52 -6.46
C ALA A 241 21.43 -5.70 -7.41
N ILE A 242 20.33 -6.36 -7.80
CA ILE A 242 20.35 -7.47 -8.78
C ILE A 242 20.97 -7.01 -10.11
N ILE A 243 20.53 -5.85 -10.63
CA ILE A 243 21.08 -5.30 -11.88
C ILE A 243 22.58 -5.04 -11.73
N SER A 244 23.01 -4.44 -10.61
CA SER A 244 24.40 -4.07 -10.39
C SER A 244 25.31 -5.29 -10.25
N ASP A 245 24.89 -6.28 -9.47
CA ASP A 245 25.66 -7.50 -9.23
C ASP A 245 25.75 -8.38 -10.49
N THR A 246 24.65 -8.47 -11.26
CA THR A 246 24.63 -9.22 -12.52
C THR A 246 25.47 -8.52 -13.61
N LEU A 247 25.39 -7.20 -13.74
CA LEU A 247 26.08 -6.48 -14.81
C LEU A 247 27.55 -6.16 -14.48
N GLY A 248 27.90 -6.08 -13.20
CA GLY A 248 29.23 -5.71 -12.72
C GLY A 248 29.65 -4.27 -13.04
N ASP A 249 30.95 -3.98 -12.94
CA ASP A 249 31.54 -2.64 -13.12
C ASP A 249 31.41 -2.08 -14.55
N GLU A 250 31.07 -2.91 -15.53
CA GLU A 250 30.89 -2.54 -16.94
C GLU A 250 29.40 -2.48 -17.32
N CYS A 251 28.59 -1.83 -16.48
CA CYS A 251 27.19 -1.56 -16.77
C CYS A 251 27.07 -0.51 -17.91
N ASP A 252 26.60 -0.96 -19.07
CA ASP A 252 26.40 -0.10 -20.24
C ASP A 252 25.07 0.67 -20.11
N TYR A 253 25.10 1.95 -20.46
CA TYR A 253 23.93 2.81 -20.52
C TYR A 253 22.84 2.22 -21.43
N GLU A 254 23.23 1.66 -22.59
CA GLU A 254 22.28 1.08 -23.54
C GLU A 254 21.55 -0.13 -22.95
N VAL A 255 22.23 -0.95 -22.14
CA VAL A 255 21.62 -2.09 -21.44
C VAL A 255 20.62 -1.60 -20.39
N VAL A 256 20.98 -0.62 -19.57
CA VAL A 256 20.07 -0.05 -18.55
C VAL A 256 18.85 0.60 -19.20
N ARG A 257 19.04 1.33 -20.30
CA ARG A 257 17.94 1.90 -21.08
C ARG A 257 17.02 0.80 -21.61
N SER A 258 17.60 -0.26 -22.19
CA SER A 258 16.85 -1.42 -22.70
C SER A 258 16.04 -2.12 -21.61
N ILE A 259 16.60 -2.28 -20.39
CA ILE A 259 15.87 -2.81 -19.23
C ILE A 259 14.68 -1.92 -18.88
N HIS A 260 14.89 -0.60 -18.83
CA HIS A 260 13.83 0.36 -18.53
C HIS A 260 12.70 0.34 -19.56
N ASP A 261 13.05 0.33 -20.85
CA ASP A 261 12.11 0.33 -21.97
C ASP A 261 11.29 -0.97 -21.98
N ASN A 262 11.96 -2.13 -21.87
CA ASN A 262 11.30 -3.44 -21.82
C ASN A 262 10.35 -3.56 -20.63
N LEU A 263 10.74 -3.04 -19.47
CA LEU A 263 9.91 -3.10 -18.27
C LEU A 263 8.72 -2.14 -18.37
N THR A 264 8.89 -0.97 -18.98
CA THR A 264 7.79 -0.02 -19.24
C THR A 264 6.80 -0.62 -20.23
N GLU A 265 7.27 -1.29 -21.29
CA GLU A 265 6.44 -2.02 -22.24
C GLU A 265 5.61 -3.11 -21.53
N LEU A 266 6.26 -3.94 -20.69
CA LEU A 266 5.57 -4.99 -19.92
C LEU A 266 4.48 -4.41 -19.00
N ILE A 267 4.73 -3.26 -18.36
CA ILE A 267 3.74 -2.61 -17.49
C ILE A 267 2.53 -2.12 -18.30
N GLU A 268 2.75 -1.50 -19.46
CA GLU A 268 1.64 -1.04 -20.30
C GLU A 268 0.84 -2.20 -20.91
N GLU A 269 1.49 -3.31 -21.28
CA GLU A 269 0.82 -4.54 -21.72
C GLU A 269 -0.10 -5.12 -20.64
N HIS A 270 0.27 -4.99 -19.36
CA HIS A 270 -0.49 -5.50 -18.21
C HIS A 270 -1.42 -4.46 -17.58
N ARG A 271 -1.56 -3.27 -18.16
CA ARG A 271 -2.32 -2.16 -17.55
C ARG A 271 -3.80 -2.43 -17.37
N GLU A 272 -4.40 -3.23 -18.24
CA GLU A 272 -5.81 -3.63 -18.16
C GLU A 272 -6.03 -4.90 -17.33
N ALA A 273 -4.95 -5.62 -16.97
CA ALA A 273 -5.03 -6.80 -16.14
C ALA A 273 -5.57 -6.43 -14.74
N PRO A 274 -6.43 -7.27 -14.14
CA PRO A 274 -6.94 -7.02 -12.80
C PRO A 274 -5.82 -7.13 -11.76
N GLU A 275 -4.88 -8.05 -11.96
CA GLU A 275 -3.77 -8.32 -11.05
C GLU A 275 -2.58 -7.40 -11.33
N PRO A 276 -1.87 -6.95 -10.28
CA PRO A 276 -0.65 -6.19 -10.47
C PRO A 276 0.43 -7.05 -11.13
N LEU A 277 1.24 -6.44 -12.01
CA LEU A 277 2.38 -7.13 -12.62
C LEU A 277 3.47 -7.36 -11.57
N GLU A 278 3.61 -8.62 -11.16
CA GLU A 278 4.69 -9.13 -10.32
C GLU A 278 5.72 -9.85 -11.19
N LEU A 279 6.99 -9.59 -10.92
CA LEU A 279 8.12 -10.22 -11.60
C LEU A 279 8.74 -11.25 -10.66
N SER A 280 8.62 -12.51 -11.03
CA SER A 280 9.31 -13.61 -10.39
C SER A 280 10.76 -13.71 -10.90
N ARG A 281 11.56 -14.60 -10.28
CA ARG A 281 12.95 -14.85 -10.72
C ARG A 281 13.06 -15.14 -12.22
N PRO A 282 12.27 -16.06 -12.81
CA PRO A 282 12.25 -16.27 -14.27
C PRO A 282 11.94 -15.01 -15.09
N ASP A 283 11.03 -14.16 -14.61
CA ASP A 283 10.61 -12.96 -15.34
C ASP A 283 11.74 -11.92 -15.37
N VAL A 284 12.41 -11.72 -14.23
CA VAL A 284 13.58 -10.85 -14.15
C VAL A 284 14.72 -11.39 -15.01
N LYS A 285 14.96 -12.72 -15.00
CA LYS A 285 15.98 -13.35 -15.86
C LYS A 285 15.72 -13.05 -17.34
N ARG A 286 14.48 -13.29 -17.78
CA ARG A 286 14.03 -13.04 -19.16
C ARG A 286 14.09 -11.56 -19.53
N LEU A 287 13.80 -10.66 -18.58
CA LEU A 287 13.93 -9.21 -18.78
C LEU A 287 15.38 -8.84 -19.10
N LEU A 288 16.36 -9.37 -18.36
CA LEU A 288 17.78 -9.12 -18.60
C LEU A 288 18.24 -9.67 -19.95
N GLU A 289 17.86 -10.91 -20.28
CA GLU A 289 18.17 -11.52 -21.57
C GLU A 289 17.59 -10.70 -22.75
N LYS A 290 16.31 -10.31 -22.67
CA LYS A 290 15.65 -9.45 -23.68
C LYS A 290 16.32 -8.07 -23.79
N SER A 291 16.96 -7.61 -22.71
CA SER A 291 17.63 -6.32 -22.65
C SER A 291 19.08 -6.34 -23.17
N GLY A 292 19.57 -7.51 -23.60
CA GLY A 292 20.90 -7.66 -24.21
C GLY A 292 22.01 -8.00 -23.22
N VAL A 293 21.67 -8.47 -22.01
CA VAL A 293 22.67 -8.98 -21.06
C VAL A 293 23.22 -10.31 -21.57
N PRO A 294 24.54 -10.46 -21.76
CA PRO A 294 25.14 -11.68 -22.30
C PRO A 294 25.10 -12.83 -21.29
N ASP A 295 25.00 -14.07 -21.79
CA ASP A 295 24.90 -15.29 -20.96
C ASP A 295 26.03 -15.42 -19.93
N GLU A 296 27.26 -15.00 -20.27
CA GLU A 296 28.42 -15.02 -19.36
C GLU A 296 28.19 -14.20 -18.09
N ARG A 297 27.42 -13.11 -18.17
CA ARG A 297 27.05 -12.26 -17.02
C ARG A 297 25.83 -12.79 -16.26
N MET A 298 25.07 -13.70 -16.87
CA MET A 298 23.90 -14.33 -16.27
C MET A 298 24.25 -15.58 -15.44
N GLU A 299 25.51 -16.03 -15.44
CA GLU A 299 25.94 -17.25 -14.73
C GLU A 299 25.70 -17.17 -13.21
N SER A 300 25.89 -16.00 -12.59
CA SER A 300 25.65 -15.80 -11.15
C SER A 300 24.22 -15.37 -10.82
N PHE A 301 23.41 -14.99 -11.81
CA PHE A 301 22.08 -14.39 -11.60
C PHE A 301 21.18 -15.19 -10.66
N ASP A 302 21.07 -16.50 -10.87
CA ASP A 302 20.16 -17.32 -10.05
C ASP A 302 20.58 -17.33 -8.58
N LYS A 303 21.88 -17.30 -8.31
CA LYS A 303 22.44 -17.22 -6.95
C LYS A 303 22.23 -15.81 -6.35
N ASP A 304 22.54 -14.77 -7.13
CA ASP A 304 22.46 -13.38 -6.68
C ASP A 304 21.00 -12.99 -6.38
N TYR A 305 20.06 -13.42 -7.22
CA TYR A 305 18.63 -13.23 -6.98
C TYR A 305 18.18 -13.93 -5.69
N GLU A 306 18.60 -15.17 -5.45
CA GLU A 306 18.22 -15.90 -4.23
C GLU A 306 18.82 -15.27 -2.97
N GLU A 307 20.06 -14.77 -3.03
CA GLU A 307 20.74 -14.11 -1.91
C GLU A 307 20.14 -12.74 -1.57
N ILE A 308 19.71 -11.98 -2.58
CA ILE A 308 19.20 -10.61 -2.43
C ILE A 308 17.68 -10.57 -2.19
N VAL A 309 16.91 -11.38 -2.93
CA VAL A 309 15.43 -11.35 -2.93
C VAL A 309 14.84 -12.49 -2.08
N GLY A 310 15.49 -13.65 -2.08
CA GLY A 310 14.97 -14.89 -1.52
C GLY A 310 14.21 -15.73 -2.55
N GLU A 311 14.22 -17.05 -2.35
CA GLU A 311 13.78 -18.06 -3.33
C GLU A 311 12.33 -17.87 -3.85
N LYS A 312 11.43 -17.33 -3.02
CA LYS A 312 9.98 -17.26 -3.32
C LYS A 312 9.41 -15.85 -3.50
N LYS A 313 10.24 -14.81 -3.50
CA LYS A 313 9.73 -13.43 -3.55
C LYS A 313 9.70 -12.90 -4.99
N SER A 314 8.59 -12.25 -5.32
CA SER A 314 8.40 -11.47 -6.54
C SER A 314 8.61 -9.98 -6.24
N LEU A 315 8.86 -9.19 -7.30
CA LEU A 315 8.95 -7.73 -7.23
C LEU A 315 7.81 -7.11 -8.04
N LEU A 316 7.13 -6.12 -7.49
CA LEU A 316 6.10 -5.41 -8.25
C LEU A 316 6.76 -4.49 -9.28
N ALA A 317 6.42 -4.68 -10.56
CA ALA A 317 6.99 -3.91 -11.66
C ALA A 317 6.83 -2.39 -11.42
N THR A 318 5.67 -1.96 -10.91
CA THR A 318 5.37 -0.55 -10.62
C THR A 318 6.14 0.04 -9.43
N ASN A 319 6.77 -0.80 -8.59
CA ASN A 319 7.63 -0.34 -7.49
C ASN A 319 9.09 -0.17 -7.93
N ILE A 320 9.55 -0.95 -8.92
CA ILE A 320 10.96 -0.98 -9.33
C ILE A 320 11.28 -0.07 -10.51
N VAL A 321 10.27 0.39 -11.27
CA VAL A 321 10.47 1.36 -12.35
C VAL A 321 9.50 2.52 -12.29
N ASN A 322 10.01 3.70 -12.62
CA ASN A 322 9.21 4.89 -12.80
C ASN A 322 8.93 5.11 -14.29
N THR A 323 7.73 4.73 -14.73
CA THR A 323 7.29 4.87 -16.13
C THR A 323 7.06 6.32 -16.56
N LYS A 324 7.18 7.31 -15.65
CA LYS A 324 6.94 8.73 -15.96
C LYS A 324 8.21 9.52 -16.22
N THR A 325 9.36 9.05 -15.72
CA THR A 325 10.62 9.78 -15.83
C THR A 325 11.79 8.82 -15.94
N PHE A 326 12.60 8.99 -16.97
CA PHE A 326 13.93 8.36 -17.07
C PHE A 326 14.95 9.35 -16.53
N GLN A 327 15.72 8.96 -15.52
CA GLN A 327 16.60 9.85 -14.78
C GLN A 327 18.05 9.38 -14.86
N ILE A 328 18.94 10.30 -15.22
CA ILE A 328 20.37 10.06 -15.33
C ILE A 328 21.04 10.97 -14.30
N GLU A 329 21.76 10.36 -13.38
CA GLU A 329 22.42 11.08 -12.29
C GLU A 329 23.94 10.99 -12.41
N THR A 330 24.57 12.13 -12.21
CA THR A 330 26.00 12.27 -11.94
C THR A 330 26.14 13.00 -10.60
N PRO A 331 27.33 13.04 -9.97
CA PRO A 331 27.49 13.63 -8.64
C PRO A 331 26.92 15.05 -8.48
N ASP A 332 26.97 15.86 -9.53
CA ASP A 332 26.56 17.29 -9.47
C ASP A 332 25.38 17.62 -10.40
N VAL A 333 24.91 16.68 -11.22
CA VAL A 333 23.89 16.95 -12.26
C VAL A 333 22.89 15.81 -12.36
N ILE A 334 21.61 16.17 -12.34
CA ILE A 334 20.48 15.27 -12.62
C ILE A 334 19.83 15.69 -13.93
N VAL A 335 19.77 14.77 -14.89
CA VAL A 335 19.07 14.94 -16.15
C VAL A 335 17.79 14.10 -16.13
N LYS A 336 16.65 14.73 -16.38
CA LYS A 336 15.35 14.05 -16.49
C LYS A 336 14.91 14.05 -17.95
N VAL A 337 14.62 12.87 -18.46
CA VAL A 337 14.20 12.64 -19.84
C VAL A 337 12.79 12.05 -19.82
N ASN A 338 11.98 12.42 -20.80
CA ASN A 338 10.73 11.70 -21.06
C ASN A 338 11.10 10.24 -21.42
N PRO A 339 10.56 9.23 -20.72
CA PRO A 339 10.85 7.82 -21.01
C PRO A 339 10.65 7.43 -22.48
N GLU A 340 9.65 7.99 -23.15
CA GLU A 340 9.37 7.73 -24.58
C GLU A 340 10.42 8.35 -25.53
N ARG A 341 11.35 9.15 -24.99
CA ARG A 341 12.41 9.86 -25.72
C ARG A 341 13.79 9.56 -25.15
N SER A 342 13.96 8.41 -24.51
CA SER A 342 15.25 7.93 -23.98
C SER A 342 16.29 7.73 -25.11
N ASP A 343 15.84 7.61 -26.36
CA ASP A 343 16.64 7.56 -27.59
C ASP A 343 17.42 8.85 -27.89
N LEU A 344 16.98 9.99 -27.34
CA LEU A 344 17.66 11.28 -27.53
C LEU A 344 18.99 11.40 -26.77
N VAL A 345 19.27 10.44 -25.89
CA VAL A 345 20.42 10.48 -25.00
C VAL A 345 21.32 9.29 -25.26
N GLU A 346 22.60 9.58 -25.48
CA GLU A 346 23.65 8.59 -25.70
C GLU A 346 24.90 8.95 -24.88
N THR A 347 25.78 7.97 -24.64
CA THR A 347 27.10 8.25 -24.05
C THR A 347 28.17 8.20 -25.13
N LYS A 348 29.01 9.24 -25.21
CA LYS A 348 30.12 9.33 -26.16
C LYS A 348 31.41 9.76 -25.48
N LEU A 349 32.53 9.27 -26.00
CA LEU A 349 33.85 9.73 -25.59
C LEU A 349 34.19 10.99 -26.41
N ILE A 350 34.21 12.16 -25.77
CA ILE A 350 34.57 13.44 -26.38
C ILE A 350 35.84 13.92 -25.69
N ASP A 351 36.91 14.12 -26.46
CA ASP A 351 38.22 14.57 -25.96
C ASP A 351 38.76 13.76 -24.76
N GLY A 352 38.56 12.43 -24.79
CA GLY A 352 39.01 11.53 -23.74
C GLY A 352 38.12 11.50 -22.48
N ARG A 353 36.97 12.21 -22.49
CA ARG A 353 36.00 12.24 -21.39
C ARG A 353 34.72 11.54 -21.81
N LYS A 354 34.16 10.71 -20.92
CA LYS A 354 32.83 10.13 -21.12
C LYS A 354 31.80 11.24 -20.90
N CYS A 355 31.07 11.59 -21.94
CA CYS A 355 30.08 12.65 -21.95
C CYS A 355 28.70 12.06 -22.23
N LEU A 356 27.70 12.64 -21.58
CA LEU A 356 26.30 12.46 -21.97
C LEU A 356 26.02 13.41 -23.13
N VAL A 357 25.57 12.89 -24.27
CA VAL A 357 25.19 13.67 -25.44
C VAL A 357 23.68 13.62 -25.57
N ILE A 358 23.06 14.79 -25.56
CA ILE A 358 21.63 14.95 -25.77
C ILE A 358 21.45 15.58 -27.15
N ALA A 359 20.74 14.89 -28.03
CA ALA A 359 20.35 15.45 -29.31
C ALA A 359 19.39 16.64 -29.07
N ILE A 360 19.79 17.82 -29.54
CA ILE A 360 19.01 19.06 -29.43
C ILE A 360 18.29 19.26 -30.77
N ASP A 361 16.97 19.41 -30.73
CA ASP A 361 16.16 19.84 -31.88
C ASP A 361 16.18 21.37 -32.04
N ASP A 362 15.30 21.94 -32.86
CA ASP A 362 15.34 23.38 -33.20
C ASP A 362 15.06 24.32 -32.01
N HIS A 363 14.62 23.80 -30.84
CA HIS A 363 14.25 24.61 -29.69
C HIS A 363 15.05 24.26 -28.43
N LEU A 364 16.00 25.13 -28.07
CA LEU A 364 16.81 25.03 -26.85
C LEU A 364 16.54 26.24 -25.96
N GLU A 365 16.14 26.03 -24.72
CA GLU A 365 16.02 27.10 -23.73
C GLU A 365 16.97 26.88 -22.54
N VAL A 366 17.56 27.97 -22.05
CA VAL A 366 18.32 28.00 -20.81
C VAL A 366 17.63 28.92 -19.82
N ASN A 367 17.11 28.38 -18.72
CA ASN A 367 16.33 29.12 -17.72
C ASN A 367 15.16 29.93 -18.34
N GLY A 368 14.48 29.36 -19.35
CA GLY A 368 13.37 30.01 -20.06
C GLY A 368 13.79 31.06 -21.10
N ILE A 369 15.06 31.08 -21.49
CA ILE A 369 15.58 31.95 -22.55
C ILE A 369 15.94 31.09 -23.75
N GLU A 370 15.25 31.29 -24.86
CA GLU A 370 15.53 30.64 -26.13
C GLU A 370 16.94 30.98 -26.62
N ILE A 371 17.72 29.94 -26.90
CA ILE A 371 19.07 30.01 -27.43
C ILE A 371 18.97 29.87 -28.94
N VAL A 372 18.97 31.01 -29.62
CA VAL A 372 19.06 31.06 -31.08
C VAL A 372 20.52 30.84 -31.48
N LYS A 373 20.77 29.81 -32.28
CA LYS A 373 22.11 29.49 -32.80
C LYS A 373 22.66 30.56 -33.74
#